data_AF-T1DGI6-F1
#
_entry.id   AF-T1DGI6-F1
#
_cell.length_a   1.000
_cell.length_b   1.000
_cell.length_c   1.000
_cell.angle_alpha   90.00
_cell.angle_beta   90.00
_cell.angle_gamma   90.00
#
_symmetry.space_group_name_H-M   'P 1'
#
loop_
_entity.id
_entity.type
_entity.pdbx_description
1 polymer ?
#
loop_
_entity_poly.entity_id
_entity_poly.type
_entity_poly.pdbx_seq_one_letter_code
_entity_poly.pdbx_strand_id
1 'polypeptide(L)'
;MEEFPGMVHFMHIDRYNGRIVSPSLDVQDPSDILKQRVWSMVDFARTYLDKGYMSMIWKDVTFSYAYFLWFEDEHGTALKPNEPPNHHGAPGLPATKPSLMAGILAGDYYHRLIETCFPRSSSGKIRCYELFLVHLGLVTSTIVLEHCRRLAVTITDLTGCIGNPIDLL
;
A
#
# COMPACT_ATOMS: atom_id res chain seq x y z
N MET A 1 -0.91 -0.22 -19.38
CA MET A 1 -2.20 -0.67 -18.79
C MET A 1 -2.79 -1.82 -19.60
N GLU A 2 -2.57 -1.86 -20.92
CA GLU A 2 -2.98 -2.98 -21.79
C GLU A 2 -2.46 -4.36 -21.35
N GLU A 3 -1.29 -4.41 -20.68
CA GLU A 3 -0.72 -5.63 -20.10
C GLU A 3 -1.43 -6.16 -18.84
N PHE A 4 -2.37 -5.37 -18.29
CA PHE A 4 -3.13 -5.68 -17.08
C PHE A 4 -4.64 -5.52 -17.35
N PRO A 5 -5.29 -6.53 -17.97
CA PRO A 5 -6.67 -6.44 -18.40
C PRO A 5 -7.64 -6.04 -17.26
N GLY A 6 -8.49 -5.04 -17.53
CA GLY A 6 -9.45 -4.56 -16.56
C GLY A 6 -8.86 -3.71 -15.43
N MET A 7 -7.55 -3.45 -15.41
CA MET A 7 -6.96 -2.43 -14.53
C MET A 7 -7.32 -1.05 -15.05
N VAL A 8 -7.80 -0.19 -14.15
CA VAL A 8 -8.25 1.18 -14.44
C VAL A 8 -7.26 2.19 -13.90
N HIS A 9 -6.70 1.94 -12.71
CA HIS A 9 -5.76 2.84 -12.08
C HIS A 9 -4.89 2.12 -11.04
N PHE A 10 -3.73 2.70 -10.73
CA PHE A 10 -2.90 2.25 -9.62
C PHE A 10 -2.16 3.43 -8.98
N MET A 11 -1.76 3.25 -7.73
CA MET A 11 -0.84 4.16 -7.04
C MET A 11 0.12 3.33 -6.21
N HIS A 12 1.40 3.42 -6.54
CA HIS A 12 2.49 2.85 -5.74
C HIS A 12 3.17 3.96 -4.95
N ILE A 13 3.43 3.71 -3.66
CA ILE A 13 4.09 4.67 -2.78
C ILE A 13 5.30 3.98 -2.14
N ASP A 14 6.48 4.53 -2.39
CA ASP A 14 7.70 4.24 -1.65
C ASP A 14 7.80 5.23 -0.48
N ARG A 15 7.52 4.73 0.73
CA ARG A 15 7.54 5.53 1.96
C ARG A 15 8.94 5.83 2.46
N TYR A 16 9.93 5.08 2.00
CA TYR A 16 11.33 5.30 2.37
C TYR A 16 11.91 6.50 1.62
N ASN A 17 11.70 6.56 0.30
CA ASN A 17 12.19 7.66 -0.55
C ASN A 17 11.17 8.79 -0.75
N GLY A 18 9.95 8.65 -0.23
CA GLY A 18 8.88 9.62 -0.42
C GLY A 18 8.42 9.74 -1.88
N ARG A 19 8.48 8.65 -2.65
CA ARG A 19 8.15 8.64 -4.08
C ARG A 19 6.78 8.04 -4.33
N ILE A 20 6.05 8.61 -5.27
CA ILE A 20 4.75 8.11 -5.73
C ILE A 20 4.83 7.84 -7.22
N VAL A 21 4.38 6.66 -7.65
CA VAL A 21 4.23 6.28 -9.06
C VAL A 21 2.77 5.96 -9.32
N SER A 22 2.15 6.73 -10.21
CA SER A 22 0.74 6.56 -10.58
C SER A 22 0.52 7.15 -11.98
N PRO A 23 -0.37 6.55 -12.81
CA PRO A 23 -0.79 7.18 -14.05
C PRO A 23 -1.47 8.52 -13.76
N SER A 24 -1.27 9.52 -14.61
CA SER A 24 -2.00 10.78 -14.48
C SER A 24 -3.50 10.51 -14.59
N LEU A 25 -4.27 11.00 -13.62
CA LEU A 25 -5.72 11.13 -13.78
C LEU A 25 -5.96 12.29 -14.74
N ASP A 26 -6.65 12.04 -15.84
CA ASP A 26 -6.92 13.08 -16.83
C ASP A 26 -7.76 14.19 -16.18
N VAL A 27 -7.25 15.42 -16.25
CA VAL A 27 -7.91 16.63 -15.72
C VAL A 27 -9.10 17.01 -16.61
N GLN A 28 -9.19 16.46 -17.83
CA GLN A 28 -10.25 16.77 -18.79
C GLN A 28 -11.46 15.85 -18.71
N ASP A 29 -11.48 14.82 -17.83
CA ASP A 29 -12.69 14.02 -17.60
C ASP A 29 -13.70 14.84 -16.78
N PRO A 30 -14.81 15.33 -17.38
CA PRO A 30 -15.74 16.24 -16.72
C PRO A 30 -16.50 15.57 -15.57
N SER A 31 -16.42 14.25 -15.43
CA SER A 31 -17.13 13.51 -14.40
C SER A 31 -16.40 13.49 -13.05
N ASP A 32 -15.06 13.62 -13.03
CA ASP A 32 -14.20 13.48 -11.84
C ASP A 32 -14.44 12.18 -11.03
N ILE A 33 -15.23 11.22 -11.56
CA ILE A 33 -15.74 10.06 -10.81
C ILE A 33 -14.60 9.16 -10.41
N LEU A 34 -13.69 8.83 -11.34
CA LEU A 34 -12.56 7.95 -11.04
C LEU A 34 -11.67 8.56 -9.96
N LYS A 35 -11.41 9.87 -10.04
CA LYS A 35 -10.63 10.60 -9.04
C LYS A 35 -11.29 10.53 -7.66
N GLN A 36 -12.60 10.78 -7.57
CA GLN A 36 -13.34 10.65 -6.32
C GLN A 36 -13.28 9.21 -5.75
N ARG A 37 -13.38 8.20 -6.61
CA ARG A 37 -13.28 6.79 -6.23
C ARG A 37 -11.88 6.43 -5.73
N VAL A 38 -10.84 6.93 -6.37
CA VAL A 38 -9.44 6.74 -5.94
C VAL A 38 -9.21 7.36 -4.56
N TRP A 39 -9.66 8.59 -4.32
CA TRP A 39 -9.52 9.22 -3.00
C TRP A 39 -10.32 8.49 -1.91
N SER A 40 -11.56 8.09 -2.22
CA SER A 40 -12.38 7.30 -1.30
C SER A 40 -11.74 5.95 -0.95
N MET A 41 -11.12 5.30 -1.94
CA MET A 41 -10.35 4.06 -1.74
C MET A 41 -9.15 4.30 -0.83
N VAL A 42 -8.40 5.39 -1.01
CA VAL A 42 -7.24 5.73 -0.18
C VAL A 42 -7.64 5.96 1.28
N ASP A 43 -8.71 6.73 1.51
CA ASP A 43 -9.21 7.01 2.86
C ASP A 43 -9.72 5.74 3.55
N PHE A 44 -10.46 4.90 2.81
CA PHE A 44 -10.93 3.62 3.30
C PHE A 44 -9.78 2.69 3.69
N ALA A 45 -8.80 2.54 2.79
CA ALA A 45 -7.62 1.71 3.02
C ALA A 45 -6.85 2.12 4.27
N ARG A 46 -6.59 3.43 4.43
CA ARG A 46 -5.87 3.98 5.58
C ARG A 46 -6.63 3.82 6.90
N THR A 47 -7.95 3.98 6.88
CA THR A 47 -8.80 3.72 8.05
C THR A 47 -8.65 2.28 8.54
N TYR A 48 -8.45 1.33 7.64
CA TYR A 48 -8.24 -0.08 7.98
C TYR A 48 -6.77 -0.39 8.28
N LEU A 49 -5.82 0.32 7.68
CA LEU A 49 -4.42 0.25 8.09
C LEU A 49 -4.24 0.65 9.55
N ASP A 50 -4.93 1.71 10.00
CA ASP A 50 -4.96 2.13 11.41
C ASP A 50 -5.55 1.06 12.34
N LYS A 51 -6.31 0.10 11.80
CA LYS A 51 -6.83 -1.08 12.51
C LYS A 51 -5.91 -2.30 12.37
N GLY A 52 -4.77 -2.18 11.70
CA GLY A 52 -3.79 -3.24 11.50
C GLY A 52 -3.95 -4.06 10.21
N TYR A 53 -4.87 -3.70 9.31
CA TYR A 53 -5.05 -4.40 8.05
C TYR A 53 -4.10 -3.88 6.97
N MET A 54 -3.08 -4.68 6.66
CA MET A 54 -2.05 -4.36 5.65
C MET A 54 -2.40 -4.84 4.24
N SER A 55 -3.32 -5.80 4.12
CA SER A 55 -3.73 -6.38 2.83
C SER A 55 -5.24 -6.49 2.76
N MET A 56 -5.83 -5.93 1.72
CA MET A 56 -7.28 -5.93 1.52
C MET A 56 -7.65 -5.96 0.05
N ILE A 57 -8.71 -6.67 -0.27
CA ILE A 57 -9.40 -6.61 -1.56
C ILE A 57 -10.89 -6.45 -1.26
N TRP A 58 -11.53 -5.47 -1.88
CA TRP A 58 -12.97 -5.23 -1.74
C TRP A 58 -13.54 -4.75 -3.07
N LYS A 59 -14.86 -4.72 -3.19
CA LYS A 59 -15.53 -4.30 -4.43
C LYS A 59 -16.81 -3.56 -4.15
N ASP A 60 -17.16 -2.66 -5.06
CA ASP A 60 -18.51 -2.12 -5.18
C ASP A 60 -19.17 -2.67 -6.46
N VAL A 61 -20.23 -2.01 -6.93
CA VAL A 61 -20.97 -2.41 -8.13
C VAL A 61 -20.15 -2.19 -9.40
N THR A 62 -19.21 -1.24 -9.39
CA THR A 62 -18.48 -0.78 -10.57
C THR A 62 -17.03 -1.24 -10.58
N PHE A 63 -16.36 -1.23 -9.43
CA PHE A 63 -14.93 -1.45 -9.31
C PHE A 63 -14.57 -2.51 -8.25
N SER A 64 -13.45 -3.19 -8.51
CA SER A 64 -12.71 -3.96 -7.52
C SER A 64 -11.50 -3.14 -7.10
N TYR A 65 -11.30 -3.01 -5.80
CA TYR A 65 -10.23 -2.26 -5.18
C TYR A 65 -9.30 -3.22 -4.46
N ALA A 66 -8.01 -2.91 -4.45
CA ALA A 66 -7.07 -3.59 -3.58
C ALA A 66 -6.06 -2.63 -2.98
N TYR A 67 -5.62 -2.98 -1.78
CA TYR A 67 -4.61 -2.28 -1.02
C TYR A 67 -3.66 -3.31 -0.42
N PHE A 68 -2.36 -3.08 -0.61
CA PHE A 68 -1.30 -3.87 -0.02
C PHE A 68 -0.22 -2.97 0.54
N LEU A 69 0.22 -3.26 1.75
CA LEU A 69 1.41 -2.70 2.38
C LEU A 69 2.35 -3.86 2.70
N TRP A 70 3.61 -3.72 2.27
CA TRP A 70 4.64 -4.69 2.58
C TRP A 70 5.95 -4.00 2.95
N PHE A 71 6.86 -4.80 3.48
CA PHE A 71 8.18 -4.36 3.93
C PHE A 71 9.26 -5.15 3.20
N GLU A 72 10.39 -4.50 2.94
CA GLU A 72 11.58 -5.13 2.38
C GLU A 72 12.83 -4.71 3.16
N ASP A 73 13.86 -5.53 3.12
CA ASP A 73 15.20 -5.14 3.56
C ASP A 73 15.93 -4.32 2.48
N GLU A 74 17.17 -3.92 2.78
CA GLU A 74 18.02 -3.16 1.86
C GLU A 74 18.34 -3.92 0.57
N HIS A 75 18.20 -5.25 0.57
CA HIS A 75 18.44 -6.14 -0.56
C HIS A 75 17.16 -6.44 -1.38
N GLY A 76 16.02 -5.86 -0.99
CA GLY A 76 14.74 -6.09 -1.65
C GLY A 76 14.12 -7.45 -1.32
N THR A 77 14.54 -8.07 -0.21
CA THR A 77 13.90 -9.28 0.33
C THR A 77 12.70 -8.87 1.14
N ALA A 78 11.52 -9.40 0.79
CA ALA A 78 10.31 -9.09 1.52
C ALA A 78 10.35 -9.65 2.96
N LEU A 79 9.94 -8.83 3.92
CA LEU A 79 10.02 -9.07 5.36
C LEU A 79 8.63 -9.36 5.95
N LYS A 80 8.54 -10.41 6.78
CA LYS A 80 7.35 -10.70 7.58
C LYS A 80 7.36 -9.88 8.87
N PRO A 81 6.31 -9.10 9.18
CA PRO A 81 6.14 -8.51 10.51
C PRO A 81 6.25 -9.59 11.59
N ASN A 82 7.02 -9.32 12.65
CA ASN A 82 7.17 -10.26 13.77
C ASN A 82 5.90 -10.35 14.63
N GLU A 83 5.17 -9.23 14.69
CA GLU A 83 3.91 -9.10 15.41
C GLU A 83 2.92 -8.36 14.49
N PRO A 84 1.64 -8.77 14.47
CA PRO A 84 0.62 -7.95 13.82
C PRO A 84 0.56 -6.60 14.55
N PRO A 85 0.49 -5.46 13.84
CA PRO A 85 0.28 -4.17 14.47
C PRO A 85 -1.05 -4.24 15.24
N ASN A 86 -0.96 -4.43 16.56
CA ASN A 86 -2.12 -4.78 17.37
C ASN A 86 -3.24 -3.75 17.24
N HIS A 87 -4.45 -4.26 17.01
CA HIS A 87 -5.73 -3.57 17.09
C HIS A 87 -5.81 -2.72 18.36
N HIS A 88 -6.03 -1.41 18.20
CA HIS A 88 -6.43 -0.48 19.26
C HIS A 88 -5.69 -0.65 20.60
N GLY A 89 -4.50 -0.04 20.69
CA GLY A 89 -3.81 0.18 21.97
C GLY A 89 -3.04 -1.03 22.45
N ALA A 90 -1.74 -1.06 22.15
CA ALA A 90 -0.83 -1.90 22.91
C ALA A 90 -0.95 -1.56 24.41
N PRO A 91 -1.14 -2.55 25.30
CA PRO A 91 -0.98 -2.33 26.73
C PRO A 91 0.52 -2.09 26.96
N GLY A 92 0.94 -0.83 26.93
CA GLY A 92 2.35 -0.47 27.14
C GLY A 92 2.87 0.71 26.33
N LEU A 93 2.14 1.23 25.34
CA LEU A 93 2.47 2.54 24.79
C LEU A 93 2.02 3.59 25.83
N PRO A 94 2.93 4.40 26.40
CA PRO A 94 2.53 5.46 27.32
C PRO A 94 1.51 6.36 26.60
N ALA A 95 0.43 6.71 27.29
CA ALA A 95 -0.70 7.54 26.83
C ALA A 95 -0.31 8.97 26.39
N THR A 96 0.98 9.21 26.13
CA THR A 96 1.61 10.49 25.84
C THR A 96 2.06 10.63 24.40
N LYS A 97 2.08 9.55 23.59
CA LYS A 97 2.39 9.67 22.16
C LYS A 97 1.11 10.03 21.38
N PRO A 98 1.10 11.13 20.60
CA PRO A 98 -0.07 11.51 19.82
C PRO A 98 -0.44 10.40 18.83
N SER A 99 -1.74 10.16 18.70
CA SER A 99 -2.31 9.31 17.65
C SER A 99 -1.85 9.85 16.31
N LEU A 100 -1.07 9.07 15.57
CA LEU A 100 -0.71 9.39 14.20
C LEU A 100 -1.71 8.72 13.27
N MET A 101 -2.09 9.41 12.19
CA MET A 101 -2.94 8.86 11.15
C MET A 101 -2.10 8.57 9.92
N ALA A 102 -2.41 7.47 9.23
CA ALA A 102 -1.83 7.18 7.93
C ALA A 102 -2.16 8.32 6.94
N GLY A 103 -1.17 8.73 6.14
CA GLY A 103 -1.31 9.88 5.26
C GLY A 103 -0.17 10.01 4.27
N ILE A 104 -0.27 10.95 3.32
CA ILE A 104 0.81 11.20 2.35
C ILE A 104 2.05 11.77 3.07
N LEU A 105 1.85 12.75 3.96
CA LEU A 105 2.90 13.40 4.74
C LEU A 105 3.14 12.76 6.12
N ALA A 106 2.67 11.53 6.31
CA ALA A 106 2.70 10.86 7.62
C ALA A 106 4.01 10.06 7.82
N GLY A 107 5.17 10.67 7.60
CA GLY A 107 6.47 9.99 7.75
C GLY A 107 6.63 9.32 9.12
N ASP A 108 6.28 10.04 10.18
CA ASP A 108 6.33 9.54 11.56
C ASP A 108 5.40 8.34 11.79
N TYR A 109 4.30 8.24 11.05
CA TYR A 109 3.36 7.11 11.17
C TYR A 109 4.03 5.82 10.69
N TYR A 110 4.58 5.83 9.47
CA TYR A 110 5.21 4.63 8.90
C TYR A 110 6.48 4.25 9.66
N HIS A 111 7.22 5.23 10.20
CA HIS A 111 8.35 4.94 11.07
C HIS A 111 7.92 4.16 12.32
N ARG A 112 6.85 4.62 13.01
CA ARG A 112 6.30 3.89 14.17
C ARG A 112 5.72 2.53 13.79
N LEU A 113 5.09 2.42 12.62
CA LEU A 113 4.57 1.16 12.11
C LEU A 113 5.71 0.14 11.93
N ILE A 114 6.82 0.55 11.31
CA ILE A 114 8.02 -0.28 11.15
C ILE A 114 8.61 -0.68 12.52
N GLU A 115 8.77 0.25 13.46
CA GLU A 115 9.26 -0.05 14.81
C GLU A 115 8.37 -1.07 15.53
N THR A 116 7.05 -1.00 15.32
CA THR A 116 6.08 -1.93 15.89
C THR A 116 6.19 -3.32 15.25
N CYS A 117 6.29 -3.38 13.91
CA CYS A 117 6.40 -4.65 13.19
C CYS A 117 7.78 -5.33 13.35
N PHE A 118 8.83 -4.55 13.58
CA PHE A 118 10.22 -5.00 13.61
C PHE A 118 11.03 -4.39 14.77
N PRO A 119 10.65 -4.67 16.03
CA PRO A 119 11.25 -4.01 17.20
C PRO A 119 12.74 -4.33 17.42
N ARG A 120 13.25 -5.36 16.76
CA ARG A 120 14.67 -5.80 16.83
C ARG A 120 15.52 -5.31 15.66
N SER A 121 14.91 -4.61 14.70
CA SER A 121 15.58 -4.11 13.50
C SER A 121 15.70 -2.59 13.56
N SER A 122 16.77 -2.04 12.99
CA SER A 122 16.86 -0.58 12.79
C SER A 122 15.87 -0.16 11.71
N SER A 123 14.90 0.69 12.06
CA SER A 123 13.85 1.19 11.16
C SER A 123 14.37 1.79 9.86
N GLY A 124 15.53 2.44 9.89
CA GLY A 124 16.20 3.02 8.70
C GLY A 124 16.72 2.01 7.68
N LYS A 125 16.63 0.70 7.94
CA LYS A 125 17.01 -0.37 6.99
C LYS A 125 15.82 -1.09 6.39
N ILE A 126 14.61 -0.72 6.79
CA ILE A 126 13.38 -1.36 6.34
C ILE A 126 12.68 -0.41 5.38
N ARG A 127 12.50 -0.86 4.15
CA ARG A 127 11.70 -0.16 3.15
C ARG A 127 10.24 -0.53 3.36
N CYS A 128 9.37 0.45 3.23
CA CYS A 128 7.93 0.28 3.37
C CYS A 128 7.26 0.77 2.10
N TYR A 129 6.42 -0.08 1.52
CA TYR A 129 5.75 0.19 0.26
C TYR A 129 4.25 0.05 0.42
N GLU A 130 3.51 0.86 -0.33
CA GLU A 130 2.08 0.70 -0.48
C GLU A 130 1.72 0.59 -1.96
N LEU A 131 0.73 -0.23 -2.27
CA LEU A 131 0.14 -0.34 -3.58
C LEU A 131 -1.38 -0.33 -3.50
N PHE A 132 -1.96 0.62 -4.23
CA PHE A 132 -3.39 0.73 -4.43
C PHE A 132 -3.72 0.35 -5.86
N LEU A 133 -4.76 -0.46 -6.05
CA LEU A 133 -5.20 -0.93 -7.36
C LEU A 133 -6.71 -0.69 -7.52
N VAL A 134 -7.09 -0.24 -8.70
CA VAL A 134 -8.48 -0.15 -9.14
C VAL A 134 -8.63 -0.98 -10.40
N HIS A 135 -9.51 -1.97 -10.35
CA HIS A 135 -9.92 -2.80 -11.48
C HIS A 135 -11.43 -2.66 -11.71
N LEU A 136 -11.92 -3.05 -12.89
CA LEU A 136 -13.34 -3.23 -13.13
C LEU A 136 -13.90 -4.31 -12.19
N GLY A 137 -15.13 -4.14 -11.69
CA GLY A 137 -15.74 -5.01 -10.67
C GLY A 137 -15.95 -6.48 -11.08
N LEU A 138 -15.76 -6.80 -12.36
CA LEU A 138 -15.82 -8.17 -12.91
C LEU A 138 -14.50 -8.93 -12.73
N VAL A 139 -13.39 -8.25 -12.43
CA VAL A 139 -12.09 -8.87 -12.24
C VAL A 139 -12.07 -9.63 -10.91
N THR A 140 -11.60 -10.88 -10.92
CA THR A 140 -11.54 -11.71 -9.71
C THR A 140 -10.35 -11.35 -8.83
N SER A 141 -10.45 -11.61 -7.53
CA SER A 141 -9.36 -11.36 -6.56
C SER A 141 -8.06 -12.07 -6.94
N THR A 142 -8.13 -13.26 -7.54
CA THR A 142 -6.96 -13.99 -8.02
C THR A 142 -6.20 -13.21 -9.10
N ILE A 143 -6.93 -12.63 -10.07
CA ILE A 143 -6.33 -11.80 -11.12
C ILE A 143 -5.78 -10.50 -10.53
N VAL A 144 -6.49 -9.88 -9.59
CA VAL A 144 -6.00 -8.68 -8.89
C VAL A 144 -4.68 -8.96 -8.17
N LEU A 145 -4.55 -10.11 -7.49
CA LEU A 145 -3.30 -10.53 -6.84
C LEU A 145 -2.18 -10.80 -7.84
N GLU A 146 -2.47 -11.44 -8.97
CA GLU A 146 -1.48 -11.63 -10.03
C GLU A 146 -0.99 -10.29 -10.59
N HIS A 147 -1.92 -9.37 -10.87
CA HIS A 147 -1.60 -8.03 -11.35
C HIS A 147 -0.78 -7.24 -10.35
N CYS A 148 -1.08 -7.34 -9.05
CA CYS A 148 -0.27 -6.78 -7.97
C CYS A 148 1.19 -7.26 -8.05
N ARG A 149 1.39 -8.58 -8.17
CA ARG A 149 2.72 -9.21 -8.27
C ARG A 149 3.52 -8.67 -9.44
N ARG A 150 2.93 -8.73 -10.62
CA ARG A 150 3.56 -8.29 -11.86
C ARG A 150 3.83 -6.79 -11.86
N LEU A 151 2.90 -5.97 -11.37
CA LEU A 151 3.05 -4.52 -11.35
C LEU A 151 4.15 -4.06 -10.39
N ALA A 152 4.25 -4.65 -9.20
CA ALA A 152 5.32 -4.28 -8.27
C ALA A 152 6.70 -4.55 -8.88
N VAL A 153 6.90 -5.70 -9.53
CA VAL A 153 8.13 -6.00 -10.27
C VAL A 153 8.39 -4.96 -11.37
N THR A 154 7.37 -4.66 -12.19
CA THR A 154 7.51 -3.64 -13.25
C THR A 154 7.90 -2.27 -12.70
N ILE A 155 7.33 -1.84 -11.57
CA ILE A 155 7.66 -0.55 -10.95
C ILE A 155 9.08 -0.58 -10.39
N THR A 156 9.48 -1.68 -9.75
CA THR A 156 10.83 -1.90 -9.24
C THR A 156 11.86 -1.79 -10.36
N ASP A 157 11.63 -2.47 -11.49
CA ASP A 157 12.48 -2.41 -12.68
C ASP A 157 12.58 -1.00 -13.27
N LEU A 158 11.45 -0.28 -13.37
CA LEU A 158 11.40 1.09 -13.91
C LEU A 158 12.05 2.12 -12.99
N THR A 159 11.98 1.91 -11.67
CA THR A 159 12.55 2.83 -10.68
C THR A 159 14.01 2.52 -10.33
N GLY A 160 14.54 1.39 -10.84
CA GLY A 160 15.92 0.96 -10.61
C GLY A 160 16.17 0.42 -9.19
N CYS A 161 15.10 0.10 -8.45
CA CYS A 161 15.22 -0.59 -7.16
C CYS A 161 15.42 -2.09 -7.44
N ILE A 162 16.25 -2.79 -6.67
CA ILE A 162 16.49 -4.23 -6.85
C ILE A 162 15.71 -4.96 -5.76
N GLY A 163 14.79 -5.85 -6.12
CA GLY A 163 14.02 -6.66 -5.17
C GLY A 163 12.95 -7.53 -5.83
N ASN A 164 12.58 -8.65 -5.19
CA ASN A 164 11.53 -9.57 -5.66
C ASN A 164 10.34 -9.44 -4.67
N PRO A 165 9.38 -8.54 -4.94
CA PRO A 165 8.63 -7.88 -3.87
C PRO A 165 7.53 -8.71 -3.18
N ILE A 166 7.14 -9.91 -3.66
CA ILE A 166 5.82 -10.49 -3.30
C ILE A 166 5.80 -12.01 -3.01
N ASP A 167 6.87 -12.62 -2.50
CA ASP A 167 6.79 -14.02 -1.98
C ASP A 167 5.99 -14.15 -0.65
N LEU A 168 5.14 -13.17 -0.34
CA LEU A 168 4.51 -12.97 0.96
C LEU A 168 3.01 -12.68 0.96
N LEU A 169 2.38 -12.60 -0.22
CA LEU A 169 0.92 -12.57 -0.38
C LEU A 169 0.39 -13.94 -0.80
#